data_AF-A0A657IU43-F1
#
_entry.id   AF-A0A657IU43-F1
#
_cell.length_a   1.000
_cell.length_b   1.000
_cell.length_c   1.000
_cell.angle_alpha   90.00
_cell.angle_beta   90.00
_cell.angle_gamma   90.00
#
_symmetry.space_group_name_H-M   'P 1'
#
loop_
_entity.id
_entity.type
_entity.pdbx_description
1 polymer ?
#
loop_
_entity_poly.entity_id
_entity_poly.type
_entity_poly.pdbx_seq_one_letter_code
_entity_poly.pdbx_strand_id
1 'polypeptide(L)'
;MLGLKRAELLEVMASEAGKLLDQGDPEVSEAIDFANYYAQLAEELERVDGAQFHPVDVTLVTPPWNFPVAIPTGSALAALAAGSAVIFKPAAEAQRCGAVIAEALWEAGVPREALQLVQVDEKAHGRQLVSAPEIDRVILTGAYETAELFRSFRPDLQLFGETSGKNSIIVTPHADLDLAVKDVVQSAFGHAGQKCSAASTVILVGTAATSRRFRNQLVDAVRSLHVAHPEDITAQMGPVIAAPEGKLLRGLTQLGEGEHWVIEPRQLDETGKLWSPGVRAGVRPGSEYHLTEYFGPILGS
;
A
#
# COMPACT_ATOMS: atom_id res chain seq x y z
N MET A 1 -16.93 15.85 4.47
CA MET A 1 -15.83 16.18 5.39
C MET A 1 -14.45 15.85 4.82
N LEU A 2 -14.19 14.63 4.33
CA LEU A 2 -12.89 14.25 3.75
C LEU A 2 -12.33 15.27 2.73
N GLY A 3 -13.17 15.72 1.78
CA GLY A 3 -12.76 16.75 0.81
C GLY A 3 -12.46 18.13 1.42
N LEU A 4 -13.13 18.51 2.51
CA LEU A 4 -12.84 19.77 3.23
C LEU A 4 -11.53 19.68 4.03
N LYS A 5 -11.18 18.49 4.51
CA LYS A 5 -9.92 18.19 5.23
C LYS A 5 -8.78 17.74 4.30
N ARG A 6 -8.90 17.89 2.98
CA ARG A 6 -7.89 17.42 2.00
C ARG A 6 -6.47 17.90 2.33
N ALA A 7 -6.29 19.19 2.65
CA ALA A 7 -4.98 19.73 2.99
C ALA A 7 -4.40 19.14 4.28
N GLU A 8 -5.25 18.90 5.29
CA GLU A 8 -4.86 18.29 6.56
C GLU A 8 -4.48 16.81 6.37
N LEU A 9 -5.25 16.07 5.57
CA LEU A 9 -4.93 14.71 5.17
C LEU A 9 -3.60 14.64 4.41
N LEU A 10 -3.38 15.53 3.45
CA LEU A 10 -2.12 15.59 2.70
C LEU A 10 -0.91 15.88 3.59
N GLU A 11 -1.04 16.82 4.53
CA GLU A 11 0.03 17.14 5.47
C GLU A 11 0.36 15.95 6.36
N VAL A 12 -0.63 15.32 6.99
CA VAL A 12 -0.37 14.21 7.91
C VAL A 12 0.20 12.99 7.16
N MET A 13 -0.25 12.73 5.93
CA MET A 13 0.31 11.68 5.07
C MET A 13 1.78 11.94 4.72
N ALA A 14 2.13 13.19 4.45
CA ALA A 14 3.50 13.60 4.17
C ALA A 14 4.38 13.44 5.41
N SER A 15 3.99 14.02 6.55
CA SER A 15 4.79 14.05 7.77
C SER A 15 4.87 12.70 8.50
N GLU A 16 3.84 11.86 8.37
CA GLU A 16 3.77 10.56 9.03
C GLU A 16 4.27 9.42 8.14
N ALA A 17 3.77 9.35 6.90
CA ALA A 17 4.00 8.22 5.99
C ALA A 17 5.00 8.53 4.87
N GLY A 18 5.60 9.73 4.83
CA GLY A 18 6.56 10.11 3.79
C GLY A 18 5.93 10.20 2.41
N LYS A 19 4.61 10.36 2.31
CA LYS A 19 3.90 10.35 1.03
C LYS A 19 4.07 11.68 0.30
N LEU A 20 4.37 11.61 -0.98
CA LEU A 20 4.50 12.79 -1.83
C LEU A 20 3.12 13.32 -2.25
N LEU A 21 3.04 14.62 -2.55
CA LEU A 21 1.78 15.30 -2.90
C LEU A 21 1.07 14.67 -4.10
N ASP A 22 1.82 14.32 -5.15
CA ASP A 22 1.31 13.69 -6.38
C ASP A 22 0.73 12.29 -6.14
N GLN A 23 1.07 11.66 -5.01
CA GLN A 23 0.60 10.34 -4.60
C GLN A 23 -0.49 10.44 -3.53
N GLY A 24 -0.40 11.43 -2.64
CA GLY A 24 -1.37 11.65 -1.58
C GLY A 24 -2.67 12.27 -2.09
N ASP A 25 -2.60 13.18 -3.07
CA ASP A 25 -3.80 13.87 -3.57
C ASP A 25 -4.78 12.92 -4.29
N PRO A 26 -4.32 12.00 -5.16
CA PRO A 26 -5.18 10.95 -5.70
C PRO A 26 -5.75 10.04 -4.62
N GLU A 27 -5.00 9.76 -3.55
CA GLU A 27 -5.48 8.91 -2.45
C GLU A 27 -6.62 9.57 -1.65
N VAL A 28 -6.54 10.88 -1.41
CA VAL A 28 -7.67 11.60 -0.80
C VAL A 28 -8.90 11.55 -1.70
N SER A 29 -8.71 11.63 -3.02
CA SER A 29 -9.81 11.45 -3.98
C SER A 29 -10.40 10.04 -3.92
N GLU A 30 -9.55 9.02 -3.87
CA GLU A 30 -9.98 7.62 -3.71
C GLU A 30 -10.77 7.40 -2.41
N ALA A 31 -10.36 8.02 -1.30
CA ALA A 31 -11.12 7.99 -0.04
C ALA A 31 -12.52 8.62 -0.16
N ILE A 32 -12.64 9.72 -0.91
CA ILE A 32 -13.92 10.37 -1.20
C ILE A 32 -14.77 9.50 -2.12
N ASP A 33 -14.15 8.90 -3.14
CA ASP A 33 -14.84 8.01 -4.07
C ASP A 33 -15.39 6.78 -3.35
N PHE A 34 -14.63 6.16 -2.44
CA PHE A 34 -15.14 5.07 -1.59
C PHE A 34 -16.36 5.49 -0.78
N ALA A 35 -16.35 6.70 -0.19
CA ALA A 35 -17.49 7.19 0.58
C ALA A 35 -18.75 7.28 -0.28
N ASN A 36 -18.66 7.86 -1.48
CA ASN A 36 -19.79 8.01 -2.38
C ASN A 36 -20.23 6.66 -2.96
N TYR A 37 -19.27 5.83 -3.36
CA TYR A 37 -19.51 4.54 -3.98
C TYR A 37 -20.20 3.57 -3.02
N TYR A 38 -19.72 3.45 -1.78
CA TYR A 38 -20.33 2.56 -0.80
C TYR A 38 -21.67 3.10 -0.27
N ALA A 39 -21.86 4.42 -0.21
CA ALA A 39 -23.18 4.99 0.08
C ALA A 39 -24.21 4.59 -0.98
N GLN A 40 -23.84 4.63 -2.26
CA GLN A 40 -24.71 4.19 -3.35
C GLN A 40 -24.99 2.68 -3.27
N LEU A 41 -23.95 1.86 -3.07
CA LEU A 41 -24.12 0.41 -2.98
C LEU A 41 -24.97 -0.01 -1.77
N ALA A 42 -24.95 0.73 -0.67
CA ALA A 42 -25.78 0.45 0.49
C ALA A 42 -27.28 0.47 0.15
N GLU A 43 -27.73 1.41 -0.71
CA GLU A 43 -29.12 1.49 -1.16
C GLU A 43 -29.54 0.29 -2.03
N GLU A 44 -28.57 -0.43 -2.61
CA GLU A 44 -28.80 -1.59 -3.46
C GLU A 44 -28.91 -2.90 -2.65
N LEU A 45 -28.42 -2.94 -1.40
CA LEU A 45 -28.40 -4.16 -0.56
C LEU A 45 -29.79 -4.72 -0.28
N GLU A 46 -30.80 -3.85 -0.13
CA GLU A 46 -32.20 -4.25 0.11
C GLU A 46 -32.94 -4.68 -1.16
N ARG A 47 -32.31 -4.52 -2.34
CA ARG A 47 -32.96 -4.68 -3.66
C ARG A 47 -32.59 -5.99 -4.36
N VAL A 48 -31.93 -6.91 -3.66
CA VAL A 48 -31.54 -8.22 -4.18
C VAL A 48 -32.75 -9.15 -4.21
N ASP A 49 -33.23 -9.51 -5.40
CA ASP A 49 -34.41 -10.36 -5.56
C ASP A 49 -34.20 -11.75 -4.94
N GLY A 50 -35.18 -12.20 -4.16
CA GLY A 50 -35.14 -13.49 -3.46
C GLY A 50 -34.14 -13.60 -2.29
N ALA A 51 -33.49 -12.50 -1.86
CA ALA A 51 -32.58 -12.50 -0.72
C ALA A 51 -32.86 -11.33 0.23
N GLN A 52 -32.59 -11.53 1.52
CA GLN A 52 -32.59 -10.47 2.53
C GLN A 52 -31.16 -10.27 3.02
N PHE A 53 -30.69 -9.03 2.96
CA PHE A 53 -29.39 -8.67 3.51
C PHE A 53 -29.46 -8.60 5.04
N HIS A 54 -28.47 -9.22 5.70
CA HIS A 54 -28.29 -9.14 7.14
C HIS A 54 -26.85 -8.67 7.42
N PRO A 55 -26.66 -7.52 8.09
CA PRO A 55 -25.34 -7.05 8.46
C PRO A 55 -24.70 -7.99 9.49
N VAL A 56 -23.37 -7.97 9.57
CA VAL A 56 -22.67 -8.46 10.77
C VAL A 56 -22.66 -7.34 11.81
N ASP A 57 -22.59 -7.67 13.10
CA ASP A 57 -22.74 -6.67 14.16
C ASP A 57 -21.47 -5.81 14.27
N VAL A 58 -20.28 -6.44 14.33
CA VAL A 58 -19.00 -5.73 14.50
C VAL A 58 -17.93 -6.19 13.50
N THR A 59 -17.35 -5.22 12.80
CA THR A 59 -16.22 -5.40 11.90
C THR A 59 -14.98 -4.71 12.48
N LEU A 60 -13.90 -5.47 12.63
CA LEU A 60 -12.59 -4.93 12.94
C LEU A 60 -11.84 -4.60 11.65
N VAL A 61 -11.43 -3.34 11.51
CA VAL A 61 -10.67 -2.83 10.37
C VAL A 61 -9.20 -2.68 10.75
N THR A 62 -8.34 -3.38 10.03
CA THR A 62 -6.87 -3.41 10.21
C THR A 62 -6.18 -3.01 8.91
N PRO A 63 -6.10 -1.71 8.61
CA PRO A 63 -5.54 -1.19 7.36
C PRO A 63 -4.00 -1.05 7.45
N PRO A 64 -3.31 -0.84 6.32
CA PRO A 64 -1.87 -0.72 6.25
C PRO A 64 -1.43 0.74 6.40
N TRP A 65 -0.13 1.01 6.35
CA TRP A 65 0.45 2.36 6.43
C TRP A 65 0.74 3.01 5.07
N ASN A 66 0.79 2.23 3.98
CA ASN A 66 1.28 2.72 2.68
C ASN A 66 0.23 3.48 1.86
N PHE A 67 -1.04 3.22 2.12
CA PHE A 67 -2.18 4.06 1.74
C PHE A 67 -2.95 4.38 3.02
N PRO A 68 -2.42 5.30 3.84
CA PRO A 68 -2.88 5.53 5.21
C PRO A 68 -4.20 6.31 5.28
N VAL A 69 -4.79 6.71 4.16
CA VAL A 69 -6.06 7.42 4.06
C VAL A 69 -7.09 6.63 3.26
N ALA A 70 -6.81 6.23 2.01
CA ALA A 70 -7.83 5.59 1.17
C ALA A 70 -8.27 4.22 1.69
N ILE A 71 -7.32 3.31 1.91
CA ILE A 71 -7.61 1.95 2.39
C ILE A 71 -8.32 1.94 3.76
N PRO A 72 -7.83 2.66 4.79
CA PRO A 72 -8.53 2.75 6.07
C PRO A 72 -9.95 3.32 5.92
N THR A 73 -10.10 4.40 5.15
CA THR A 73 -11.39 5.06 4.94
C THR A 73 -12.36 4.15 4.22
N GLY A 74 -11.94 3.54 3.10
CA GLY A 74 -12.75 2.62 2.32
C GLY A 74 -13.19 1.40 3.13
N SER A 75 -12.27 0.79 3.88
CA SER A 75 -12.58 -0.38 4.72
C SER A 75 -13.58 -0.05 5.83
N ALA A 76 -13.40 1.08 6.52
CA ALA A 76 -14.32 1.52 7.56
C ALA A 76 -15.70 1.89 6.98
N LEU A 77 -15.72 2.63 5.86
CA LEU A 77 -16.97 3.04 5.23
C LEU A 77 -17.72 1.88 4.59
N ALA A 78 -17.05 0.90 4.00
CA ALA A 78 -17.70 -0.31 3.49
C ALA A 78 -18.40 -1.08 4.62
N ALA A 79 -17.76 -1.23 5.78
CA ALA A 79 -18.35 -1.88 6.93
C ALA A 79 -19.54 -1.10 7.50
N LEU A 80 -19.41 0.22 7.67
CA LEU A 80 -20.50 1.10 8.11
C LEU A 80 -21.69 1.09 7.13
N ALA A 81 -21.41 1.19 5.82
CA ALA A 81 -22.41 1.16 4.76
C ALA A 81 -23.15 -0.19 4.70
N ALA A 82 -22.45 -1.28 5.01
CA ALA A 82 -23.02 -2.60 5.16
C ALA A 82 -23.76 -2.80 6.50
N GLY A 83 -23.90 -1.77 7.35
CA GLY A 83 -24.67 -1.82 8.61
C GLY A 83 -23.91 -2.34 9.83
N SER A 84 -22.60 -2.53 9.75
CA SER A 84 -21.75 -3.00 10.86
C SER A 84 -21.23 -1.83 11.70
N ALA A 85 -21.16 -1.99 13.02
CA ALA A 85 -20.29 -1.16 13.85
C ALA A 85 -18.82 -1.46 13.52
N VAL A 86 -17.94 -0.48 13.67
CA VAL A 86 -16.53 -0.57 13.27
C VAL A 86 -15.60 -0.31 14.44
N ILE A 87 -14.73 -1.28 14.70
CA ILE A 87 -13.51 -1.06 15.48
C ILE A 87 -12.39 -0.74 14.49
N PHE A 88 -11.90 0.49 14.53
CA PHE A 88 -10.94 1.01 13.59
C PHE A 88 -9.55 1.04 14.21
N LYS A 89 -8.65 0.16 13.74
CA LYS A 89 -7.27 0.00 14.26
C LYS A 89 -6.23 0.29 13.18
N PRO A 90 -5.92 1.57 12.88
CA PRO A 90 -4.85 1.94 11.95
C PRO A 90 -3.50 1.30 12.28
N ALA A 91 -2.65 1.14 11.27
CA ALA A 91 -1.26 0.74 11.44
C ALA A 91 -0.52 1.70 12.39
N ALA A 92 0.44 1.18 13.15
CA ALA A 92 1.18 1.96 14.15
C ALA A 92 1.93 3.14 13.51
N GLU A 93 2.41 2.95 12.29
CA GLU A 93 3.12 3.94 11.49
C GLU A 93 2.21 5.01 10.88
N ALA A 94 0.89 4.83 10.90
CA ALA A 94 -0.10 5.72 10.27
C ALA A 94 -1.23 6.15 11.23
N GLN A 95 -0.89 6.25 12.52
CA GLN A 95 -1.85 6.50 13.59
C GLN A 95 -2.50 7.89 13.51
N ARG A 96 -1.72 8.93 13.17
CA ARG A 96 -2.26 10.29 13.03
C ARG A 96 -3.17 10.39 11.82
N CYS A 97 -2.82 9.76 10.69
CA CYS A 97 -3.71 9.66 9.54
C CYS A 97 -5.06 9.05 9.93
N GLY A 98 -5.04 7.92 10.66
CA GLY A 98 -6.23 7.29 11.19
C GLY A 98 -7.07 8.19 12.12
N ALA A 99 -6.42 8.99 12.96
CA ALA A 99 -7.11 9.95 13.83
C ALA A 99 -7.83 11.04 13.01
N VAL A 100 -7.16 11.64 12.02
CA VAL A 100 -7.76 12.67 11.15
C VAL A 100 -8.96 12.11 10.37
N ILE A 101 -8.89 10.84 9.92
CA ILE A 101 -10.02 10.15 9.27
C ILE A 101 -11.18 9.99 10.24
N ALA A 102 -10.94 9.46 11.44
CA ALA A 102 -11.99 9.24 12.43
C ALA A 102 -12.68 10.56 12.81
N GLU A 103 -11.92 11.64 13.02
CA GLU A 103 -12.45 12.97 13.24
C GLU A 103 -13.30 13.46 12.07
N ALA A 104 -12.83 13.30 10.83
CA ALA A 104 -13.59 13.68 9.64
C ALA A 104 -14.92 12.93 9.53
N LEU A 105 -14.95 11.64 9.89
CA LEU A 105 -16.17 10.83 9.86
C LEU A 105 -17.14 11.20 10.99
N TRP A 106 -16.65 11.45 12.21
CA TRP A 106 -17.48 11.92 13.31
C TRP A 106 -18.06 13.32 13.05
N GLU A 107 -17.27 14.24 12.50
CA GLU A 107 -17.76 15.56 12.08
C GLU A 107 -18.79 15.47 10.94
N ALA A 108 -18.73 14.42 10.11
CA ALA A 108 -19.72 14.15 9.08
C ALA A 108 -21.03 13.57 9.64
N GLY A 109 -21.07 13.22 10.93
CA GLY A 109 -22.24 12.69 11.62
C GLY A 109 -22.23 11.18 11.85
N VAL A 110 -21.12 10.47 11.55
CA VAL A 110 -21.00 9.05 11.94
C VAL A 110 -21.02 8.97 13.48
N PRO A 111 -21.95 8.22 14.09
CA PRO A 111 -22.03 8.12 15.54
C PRO A 111 -20.74 7.52 16.11
N ARG A 112 -20.28 8.03 17.25
CA ARG A 112 -19.05 7.52 17.87
C ARG A 112 -19.23 6.06 18.27
N GLU A 113 -20.39 5.69 18.80
CA GLU A 113 -20.76 4.31 19.11
C GLU A 113 -20.70 3.35 17.92
N ALA A 114 -20.83 3.87 16.68
CA ALA A 114 -20.73 3.07 15.46
C ALA A 114 -19.29 2.99 14.91
N LEU A 115 -18.42 3.95 15.24
CA LEU A 115 -17.01 3.97 14.82
C LEU A 115 -16.09 4.29 16.00
N GLN A 116 -15.41 3.28 16.53
CA GLN A 116 -14.43 3.40 17.60
C GLN A 116 -13.01 3.33 17.04
N LEU A 117 -12.26 4.44 17.14
CA LEU A 117 -10.82 4.45 16.89
C LEU A 117 -10.09 3.83 18.08
N VAL A 118 -9.28 2.80 17.83
CA VAL A 118 -8.49 2.13 18.86
C VAL A 118 -7.01 2.07 18.49
N GLN A 119 -6.17 2.25 19.50
CA GLN A 119 -4.74 1.99 19.42
C GLN A 119 -4.39 0.94 20.47
N VAL A 120 -3.92 -0.20 19.99
CA VAL A 120 -3.52 -1.33 20.84
C VAL A 120 -2.15 -1.81 20.40
N ASP A 121 -1.31 -2.24 21.34
CA ASP A 121 -0.07 -2.92 20.97
C ASP A 121 -0.39 -4.23 20.27
N GLU A 122 0.42 -4.56 19.27
CA GLU A 122 0.15 -5.68 18.38
C GLU A 122 0.34 -7.04 19.05
N LYS A 123 1.02 -7.10 20.19
CA LYS A 123 1.41 -8.36 20.83
C LYS A 123 0.27 -8.93 21.67
N ALA A 124 -0.03 -8.31 22.81
CA ALA A 124 -0.96 -8.89 23.77
C ALA A 124 -2.40 -8.47 23.44
N HIS A 125 -2.62 -7.16 23.31
CA HIS A 125 -3.95 -6.61 23.12
C HIS A 125 -4.46 -6.79 21.68
N GLY A 126 -3.56 -6.75 20.68
CA GLY A 126 -3.90 -7.05 19.28
C GLY A 126 -4.45 -8.47 19.10
N ARG A 127 -3.79 -9.47 19.70
CA ARG A 127 -4.29 -10.85 19.69
C ARG A 127 -5.65 -10.99 20.38
N GLN A 128 -5.83 -10.37 21.55
CA GLN A 128 -7.09 -10.38 22.27
C GLN A 128 -8.21 -9.78 21.44
N LEU A 129 -7.96 -8.63 20.79
CA LEU A 129 -8.94 -7.93 19.96
C LEU A 129 -9.38 -8.78 18.76
N VAL A 130 -8.44 -9.35 18.01
CA VAL A 130 -8.74 -10.20 16.83
C VAL A 130 -9.47 -11.49 17.22
N SER A 131 -9.18 -12.03 18.40
CA SER A 131 -9.77 -13.29 18.88
C SER A 131 -11.08 -13.11 19.65
N ALA A 132 -11.51 -11.87 19.85
CA ALA A 132 -12.70 -11.58 20.65
C ALA A 132 -13.96 -12.15 19.96
N PRO A 133 -14.82 -12.88 20.70
CA PRO A 133 -16.02 -13.48 20.13
C PRO A 133 -17.02 -12.43 19.62
N GLU A 134 -16.94 -11.19 20.09
CA GLU A 134 -17.76 -10.06 19.66
C GLU A 134 -17.33 -9.48 18.30
N ILE A 135 -16.16 -9.85 17.77
CA ILE A 135 -15.75 -9.46 16.41
C ILE A 135 -16.27 -10.50 15.43
N ASP A 136 -17.26 -10.15 14.61
CA ASP A 136 -17.82 -11.07 13.61
C ASP A 136 -16.90 -11.19 12.38
N ARG A 137 -16.23 -10.09 12.04
CA ARG A 137 -15.49 -9.95 10.78
C ARG A 137 -14.23 -9.12 10.94
N VAL A 138 -13.19 -9.46 10.18
CA VAL A 138 -11.99 -8.65 10.01
C VAL A 138 -11.83 -8.26 8.54
N ILE A 139 -11.57 -6.97 8.31
CA ILE A 139 -11.02 -6.47 7.04
C ILE A 139 -9.54 -6.15 7.31
N LEU A 140 -8.66 -6.91 6.65
CA LEU A 140 -7.22 -6.78 6.74
C LEU A 140 -6.67 -6.37 5.40
N THR A 141 -5.80 -5.37 5.41
CA THR A 141 -4.89 -5.14 4.28
C THR A 141 -3.47 -5.12 4.82
N GLY A 142 -2.62 -6.03 4.31
CA GLY A 142 -1.28 -6.20 4.84
C GLY A 142 -0.60 -7.49 4.38
N ALA A 143 0.24 -8.05 5.24
CA ALA A 143 0.99 -9.26 4.93
C ALA A 143 0.11 -10.51 4.99
N TYR A 144 0.40 -11.49 4.13
CA TYR A 144 -0.27 -12.80 4.13
C TYR A 144 -0.06 -13.52 5.46
N GLU A 145 1.14 -13.43 6.01
CA GLU A 145 1.52 -14.01 7.29
C GLU A 145 0.69 -13.44 8.46
N THR A 146 0.27 -12.17 8.38
CA THR A 146 -0.64 -11.58 9.37
C THR A 146 -2.04 -12.17 9.27
N ALA A 147 -2.54 -12.39 8.06
CA ALA A 147 -3.84 -13.04 7.84
C ALA A 147 -3.83 -14.48 8.39
N GLU A 148 -2.77 -15.25 8.10
CA GLU A 148 -2.58 -16.58 8.65
C GLU A 148 -2.50 -16.56 10.19
N LEU A 149 -1.75 -15.61 10.75
CA LEU A 149 -1.64 -15.45 12.20
C LEU A 149 -3.00 -15.18 12.85
N PHE A 150 -3.81 -14.29 12.28
CA PHE A 150 -5.15 -13.98 12.79
C PHE A 150 -6.06 -15.22 12.79
N ARG A 151 -6.05 -15.98 11.69
CA ARG A 151 -6.81 -17.24 11.60
C ARG A 151 -6.27 -18.34 12.51
N SER A 152 -4.98 -18.34 12.84
CA SER A 152 -4.42 -19.26 13.83
C SER A 152 -4.96 -19.03 15.24
N PHE A 153 -5.37 -17.79 15.54
CA PHE A 153 -5.98 -17.45 16.83
C PHE A 153 -7.46 -17.82 16.87
N ARG A 154 -8.16 -17.66 15.74
CA ARG A 154 -9.61 -17.85 15.63
C ARG A 154 -9.97 -18.44 14.25
N PRO A 155 -9.93 -19.78 14.07
CA PRO A 155 -10.03 -20.43 12.75
C PRO A 155 -11.32 -20.17 11.97
N ASP A 156 -12.42 -19.91 12.69
CA ASP A 156 -13.76 -19.57 12.19
C ASP A 156 -13.95 -18.08 11.86
N LEU A 157 -12.94 -17.23 12.08
CA LEU A 157 -13.01 -15.80 11.80
C LEU A 157 -13.29 -15.54 10.30
N GLN A 158 -14.34 -14.77 10.01
CA GLN A 158 -14.55 -14.22 8.67
C GLN A 158 -13.52 -13.12 8.42
N LEU A 159 -12.50 -13.42 7.61
CA LEU A 159 -11.42 -12.50 7.29
C LEU A 159 -11.42 -12.20 5.79
N PHE A 160 -11.56 -10.92 5.44
CA PHE A 160 -11.30 -10.39 4.11
C PHE A 160 -9.89 -9.80 4.11
N GLY A 161 -8.98 -10.44 3.38
CA GLY A 161 -7.56 -10.10 3.37
C GLY A 161 -7.12 -9.65 1.99
N GLU A 162 -6.82 -8.36 1.84
CA GLU A 162 -6.05 -7.85 0.70
C GLU A 162 -4.57 -7.97 1.05
N THR A 163 -3.91 -8.98 0.47
CA THR A 163 -2.52 -9.29 0.75
C THR A 163 -1.63 -8.87 -0.39
N SER A 164 -0.39 -8.51 -0.05
CA SER A 164 0.58 -7.93 -0.98
C SER A 164 0.98 -8.86 -2.15
N GLY A 165 1.63 -8.32 -3.19
CA GLY A 165 1.78 -9.00 -4.48
C GLY A 165 3.15 -8.82 -5.15
N LYS A 166 3.57 -9.82 -5.95
CA LYS A 166 4.80 -9.77 -6.74
C LYS A 166 4.49 -9.47 -8.22
N ASN A 167 4.35 -8.20 -8.55
CA ASN A 167 3.83 -7.78 -9.86
C ASN A 167 4.93 -7.60 -10.91
N SER A 168 4.57 -7.93 -12.16
CA SER A 168 5.46 -7.81 -13.33
C SER A 168 4.84 -6.96 -14.44
N ILE A 169 5.67 -6.20 -15.15
CA ILE A 169 5.32 -5.59 -16.44
C ILE A 169 6.05 -6.37 -17.55
N ILE A 170 5.32 -6.81 -18.58
CA ILE A 170 5.92 -7.50 -19.73
C ILE A 170 6.10 -6.51 -20.88
N VAL A 171 7.34 -6.35 -21.36
CA VAL A 171 7.66 -5.48 -22.49
C VAL A 171 8.09 -6.35 -23.67
N THR A 172 7.33 -6.27 -24.76
CA THR A 172 7.57 -7.04 -25.99
C THR A 172 8.28 -6.19 -27.04
N PRO A 173 8.82 -6.80 -28.12
CA PRO A 173 9.43 -6.05 -29.22
C PRO A 173 8.53 -5.04 -29.92
N HIS A 174 7.20 -5.16 -29.76
CA HIS A 174 6.21 -4.29 -30.39
C HIS A 174 5.71 -3.18 -29.47
N ALA A 175 6.21 -3.12 -28.23
CA ALA A 175 5.87 -2.07 -27.30
C ALA A 175 6.45 -0.72 -27.76
N ASP A 176 5.73 0.36 -27.46
CA ASP A 176 6.33 1.69 -27.45
C ASP A 176 7.31 1.75 -26.27
N LEU A 177 8.61 1.78 -26.59
CA LEU A 177 9.66 1.69 -25.58
C LEU A 177 9.71 2.93 -24.69
N ASP A 178 9.36 4.10 -25.21
CA ASP A 178 9.41 5.35 -24.45
C ASP A 178 8.30 5.37 -23.40
N LEU A 179 7.08 4.97 -23.80
CA LEU A 179 5.95 4.80 -22.88
C LEU A 179 6.19 3.66 -21.89
N ALA A 180 6.71 2.52 -22.36
CA ALA A 180 7.00 1.38 -21.50
C ALA A 180 8.01 1.72 -20.41
N VAL A 181 9.08 2.46 -20.73
CA VAL A 181 10.05 2.92 -19.72
C VAL A 181 9.38 3.84 -18.70
N LYS A 182 8.60 4.82 -19.15
CA LYS A 182 7.87 5.74 -18.26
C LYS A 182 7.00 4.96 -17.27
N ASP A 183 6.18 4.04 -17.77
CA ASP A 183 5.23 3.28 -16.95
C ASP A 183 5.94 2.32 -16.01
N VAL A 184 7.03 1.68 -16.45
CA VAL A 184 7.87 0.83 -15.59
C VAL A 184 8.47 1.63 -14.44
N VAL A 185 9.06 2.80 -14.72
CA VAL A 185 9.68 3.65 -13.68
C VAL A 185 8.64 4.13 -12.68
N GLN A 186 7.51 4.65 -13.16
CA GLN A 186 6.43 5.13 -12.30
C GLN A 186 5.84 4.01 -11.44
N SER A 187 5.66 2.82 -12.02
CA SER A 187 5.08 1.67 -11.31
C SER A 187 6.05 1.04 -10.31
N ALA A 188 7.35 1.06 -10.58
CA ALA A 188 8.37 0.48 -9.70
C ALA A 188 8.74 1.39 -8.53
N PHE A 189 8.82 2.71 -8.76
CA PHE A 189 9.41 3.64 -7.80
C PHE A 189 8.42 4.65 -7.21
N GLY A 190 7.20 4.74 -7.73
CA GLY A 190 6.13 5.51 -7.10
C GLY A 190 5.91 5.05 -5.64
N HIS A 191 5.85 6.00 -4.71
CA HIS A 191 5.84 5.76 -3.26
C HIS A 191 7.00 4.87 -2.77
N ALA A 192 8.18 5.03 -3.37
CA ALA A 192 9.37 4.22 -3.13
C ALA A 192 9.12 2.71 -3.31
N GLY A 193 8.21 2.32 -4.21
CA GLY A 193 7.85 0.92 -4.44
C GLY A 193 7.04 0.26 -3.30
N GLN A 194 6.56 1.05 -2.32
CA GLN A 194 5.77 0.56 -1.18
C GLN A 194 4.29 0.43 -1.55
N LYS A 195 3.99 -0.31 -2.62
CA LYS A 195 2.62 -0.57 -3.07
C LYS A 195 2.46 -2.06 -3.32
N CYS A 196 1.33 -2.63 -2.91
CA CYS A 196 0.98 -4.02 -3.25
C CYS A 196 0.87 -4.23 -4.77
N SER A 197 0.68 -3.15 -5.52
CA SER A 197 0.62 -3.09 -6.98
C SER A 197 1.92 -2.64 -7.66
N ALA A 198 2.99 -2.39 -6.90
CA ALA A 198 4.25 -1.91 -7.46
C ALA A 198 4.83 -2.94 -8.45
N ALA A 199 5.37 -2.45 -9.57
CA ALA A 199 6.07 -3.29 -10.54
C ALA A 199 7.44 -3.68 -9.98
N SER A 200 7.50 -4.85 -9.35
CA SER A 200 8.74 -5.40 -8.80
C SER A 200 9.66 -5.97 -9.90
N THR A 201 9.08 -6.40 -11.01
CA THR A 201 9.84 -7.01 -12.10
C THR A 201 9.39 -6.46 -13.45
N VAL A 202 10.36 -6.30 -14.37
CA VAL A 202 10.10 -6.05 -15.78
C VAL A 202 10.61 -7.24 -16.58
N ILE A 203 9.73 -7.86 -17.36
CA ILE A 203 10.04 -9.05 -18.17
C ILE A 203 10.17 -8.60 -19.62
N LEU A 204 11.40 -8.63 -20.14
CA LEU A 204 11.69 -8.23 -21.51
C LEU A 204 11.66 -9.45 -22.44
N VAL A 205 10.87 -9.37 -23.51
CA VAL A 205 10.67 -10.49 -24.44
C VAL A 205 11.44 -10.26 -25.75
N GLY A 206 12.13 -11.29 -26.22
CA GLY A 206 12.80 -11.28 -27.53
C GLY A 206 13.81 -10.14 -27.68
N THR A 207 13.72 -9.38 -28.76
CA THR A 207 14.67 -8.29 -29.06
C THR A 207 14.59 -7.13 -28.06
N ALA A 208 13.49 -6.99 -27.29
CA ALA A 208 13.40 -6.02 -26.20
C ALA A 208 14.44 -6.29 -25.10
N ALA A 209 14.72 -7.57 -24.80
CA ALA A 209 15.71 -7.96 -23.79
C ALA A 209 17.15 -7.54 -24.17
N THR A 210 17.44 -7.48 -25.47
CA THR A 210 18.74 -7.04 -25.99
C THR A 210 18.74 -5.57 -26.44
N SER A 211 17.63 -4.84 -26.24
CA SER A 211 17.48 -3.46 -26.70
C SER A 211 18.33 -2.52 -25.86
N ARG A 212 19.41 -2.00 -26.46
CA ARG A 212 20.21 -0.93 -25.84
C ARG A 212 19.38 0.33 -25.58
N ARG A 213 18.42 0.63 -26.46
CA ARG A 213 17.53 1.80 -26.32
C ARG A 213 16.71 1.70 -25.03
N PHE A 214 15.97 0.60 -24.85
CA PHE A 214 15.15 0.40 -23.66
C PHE A 214 15.98 0.46 -22.38
N ARG A 215 17.10 -0.28 -22.34
CA ARG A 215 17.98 -0.32 -21.17
C ARG A 215 18.56 1.05 -20.82
N ASN A 216 19.06 1.78 -21.81
CA ASN A 216 19.65 3.11 -21.56
C ASN A 216 18.58 4.09 -21.07
N GLN A 217 17.40 4.12 -21.70
CA GLN A 217 16.30 4.98 -21.27
C GLN A 217 15.81 4.65 -19.86
N LEU A 218 15.68 3.35 -19.53
CA LEU A 218 15.34 2.93 -18.18
C LEU A 218 16.38 3.43 -17.17
N VAL A 219 17.67 3.22 -17.45
CA VAL A 219 18.74 3.66 -16.55
C VAL A 219 18.75 5.17 -16.38
N ASP A 220 18.62 5.93 -17.47
CA ASP A 220 18.61 7.39 -17.44
C ASP A 220 17.40 7.89 -16.66
N ALA A 221 16.20 7.38 -16.94
CA ALA A 221 14.98 7.77 -16.24
C ALA A 221 15.04 7.47 -14.73
N VAL A 222 15.55 6.30 -14.34
CA VAL A 222 15.69 5.94 -12.91
C VAL A 222 16.73 6.81 -12.22
N ARG A 223 17.88 7.09 -12.85
CA ARG A 223 18.91 7.97 -12.28
C ARG A 223 18.48 9.42 -12.18
N SER A 224 17.54 9.86 -13.01
CA SER A 224 16.99 11.21 -13.00
C SER A 224 15.89 11.43 -11.97
N LEU A 225 15.42 10.39 -11.26
CA LEU A 225 14.44 10.56 -10.20
C LEU A 225 15.00 11.45 -9.09
N HIS A 226 14.30 12.56 -8.80
CA HIS A 226 14.60 13.38 -7.64
C HIS A 226 14.07 12.70 -6.37
N VAL A 227 14.99 12.23 -5.53
CA VAL A 227 14.67 11.50 -4.30
C VAL A 227 14.86 12.44 -3.11
N ALA A 228 13.76 12.76 -2.43
CA ALA A 228 13.77 13.69 -1.32
C ALA A 228 12.58 13.42 -0.38
N HIS A 229 12.61 14.04 0.80
CA HIS A 229 11.48 14.03 1.72
C HIS A 229 10.34 14.92 1.21
N PRO A 230 9.09 14.72 1.68
CA PRO A 230 7.92 15.42 1.17
C PRO A 230 7.94 16.96 1.30
N GLU A 231 8.80 17.53 2.15
CA GLU A 231 8.97 18.98 2.24
C GLU A 231 9.53 19.58 0.94
N ASP A 232 10.23 18.78 0.13
CA ASP A 232 10.63 19.15 -1.22
C ASP A 232 9.50 18.82 -2.21
N ILE A 233 8.78 19.86 -2.64
CA ILE A 233 7.65 19.74 -3.58
C ILE A 233 8.05 19.24 -4.98
N THR A 234 9.35 19.19 -5.28
CA THR A 234 9.86 18.67 -6.55
C THR A 234 10.23 17.18 -6.47
N ALA A 235 10.13 16.58 -5.29
CA ALA A 235 10.41 15.16 -5.08
C ALA A 235 9.54 14.29 -6.01
N GLN A 236 10.15 13.24 -6.55
CA GLN A 236 9.50 12.26 -7.41
C GLN A 236 9.47 10.87 -6.76
N MET A 237 10.35 10.63 -5.78
CA MET A 237 10.34 9.45 -4.93
C MET A 237 10.62 9.86 -3.49
N GLY A 238 9.72 9.46 -2.59
CA GLY A 238 9.82 9.72 -1.15
C GLY A 238 10.69 8.68 -0.41
N PRO A 239 10.78 8.79 0.92
CA PRO A 239 11.45 7.80 1.75
C PRO A 239 10.65 6.49 1.87
N VAL A 240 11.31 5.43 2.33
CA VAL A 240 10.61 4.27 2.89
C VAL A 240 10.08 4.58 4.29
N ILE A 241 9.00 3.93 4.73
CA ILE A 241 8.29 4.27 5.98
C ILE A 241 9.19 4.18 7.22
N ALA A 242 10.09 3.21 7.23
CA ALA A 242 11.02 2.90 8.30
C ALA A 242 12.39 2.50 7.72
N ALA A 243 13.44 2.59 8.53
CA ALA A 243 14.75 2.12 8.14
C ALA A 243 14.66 0.65 7.69
N PRO A 244 15.19 0.29 6.50
CA PRO A 244 15.11 -1.06 5.99
C PRO A 244 15.69 -2.10 6.95
N GLU A 245 14.91 -3.14 7.20
CA GLU A 245 15.32 -4.34 7.92
C GLU A 245 14.91 -5.59 7.15
N GLY A 246 15.34 -6.77 7.63
CA GLY A 246 14.86 -8.05 7.15
C GLY A 246 14.94 -8.21 5.63
N LYS A 247 13.79 -8.48 4.98
CA LYS A 247 13.74 -8.67 3.53
C LYS A 247 14.15 -7.41 2.78
N LEU A 248 13.62 -6.25 3.10
CA LEU A 248 13.88 -5.01 2.35
C LEU A 248 15.37 -4.65 2.37
N LEU A 249 16.02 -4.73 3.54
CA LEU A 249 17.46 -4.47 3.62
C LEU A 249 18.28 -5.43 2.76
N ARG A 250 17.94 -6.73 2.75
CA ARG A 250 18.59 -7.70 1.85
C ARG A 250 18.36 -7.33 0.39
N GLY A 251 17.14 -6.97 0.03
CA GLY A 251 16.82 -6.49 -1.32
C GLY A 251 17.65 -5.27 -1.72
N LEU A 252 17.89 -4.33 -0.82
CA LEU A 252 18.63 -3.11 -1.12
C LEU A 252 20.14 -3.32 -1.21
N THR A 253 20.68 -4.37 -0.60
CA THR A 253 22.13 -4.51 -0.37
C THR A 253 22.74 -5.79 -0.93
N GLN A 254 21.93 -6.80 -1.28
CA GLN A 254 22.41 -8.13 -1.69
C GLN A 254 21.81 -8.56 -3.02
N LEU A 255 22.60 -9.26 -3.82
CA LEU A 255 22.23 -9.82 -5.12
C LEU A 255 22.17 -11.34 -5.06
N GLY A 256 21.24 -11.93 -5.82
CA GLY A 256 21.18 -13.38 -6.03
C GLY A 256 22.26 -13.88 -7.00
N GLU A 257 22.38 -15.20 -7.13
CA GLU A 257 23.33 -15.81 -8.06
C GLU A 257 23.05 -15.40 -9.52
N GLY A 258 24.07 -14.83 -10.18
CA GLY A 258 23.98 -14.37 -11.57
C GLY A 258 23.30 -13.01 -11.74
N GLU A 259 22.80 -12.40 -10.65
CA GLU A 259 22.27 -11.05 -10.66
C GLU A 259 23.41 -10.02 -10.55
N HIS A 260 23.20 -8.84 -11.12
CA HIS A 260 24.12 -7.70 -10.99
C HIS A 260 23.34 -6.39 -10.90
N TRP A 261 23.94 -5.39 -10.24
CA TRP A 261 23.37 -4.04 -10.20
C TRP A 261 23.59 -3.34 -11.53
N VAL A 262 22.49 -2.91 -12.16
CA VAL A 262 22.51 -1.89 -13.20
C VAL A 262 22.54 -0.51 -12.54
N ILE A 263 21.76 -0.35 -11.46
CA ILE A 263 21.80 0.78 -10.55
C ILE A 263 21.78 0.21 -9.13
N GLU A 264 22.81 0.49 -8.36
CA GLU A 264 22.92 0.06 -6.97
C GLU A 264 22.21 1.08 -6.05
N PRO A 265 21.23 0.63 -5.22
CA PRO A 265 20.62 1.48 -4.20
C PRO A 265 21.64 2.03 -3.21
N ARG A 266 21.39 3.25 -2.72
CA ARG A 266 22.21 3.87 -1.68
C ARG A 266 21.32 4.60 -0.69
N GLN A 267 21.66 4.49 0.59
CA GLN A 267 21.13 5.38 1.60
C GLN A 267 21.61 6.82 1.31
N LEU A 268 20.69 7.78 1.32
CA LEU A 268 20.93 9.16 0.89
C LEU A 268 21.07 10.14 2.06
N ASP A 269 20.63 9.77 3.26
CA ASP A 269 20.72 10.59 4.46
C ASP A 269 20.99 9.76 5.72
N GLU A 270 21.11 10.43 6.88
CA GLU A 270 21.38 9.77 8.16
C GLU A 270 20.13 9.13 8.79
N THR A 271 18.93 9.39 8.26
CA THR A 271 17.67 8.84 8.82
C THR A 271 17.52 7.35 8.57
N GLY A 272 18.24 6.81 7.57
CA GLY A 272 18.11 5.43 7.11
C GLY A 272 16.86 5.17 6.28
N LYS A 273 15.97 6.15 6.10
CA LYS A 273 14.72 6.01 5.37
C LYS A 273 14.80 6.47 3.92
N LEU A 274 15.70 7.41 3.60
CA LEU A 274 15.85 7.91 2.24
C LEU A 274 16.84 7.04 1.46
N TRP A 275 16.35 6.35 0.42
CA TRP A 275 17.14 5.44 -0.41
C TRP A 275 17.00 5.79 -1.89
N SER A 276 18.09 5.78 -2.64
CA SER A 276 18.04 5.87 -4.11
C SER A 276 17.43 4.59 -4.71
N PRO A 277 16.80 4.69 -5.90
CA PRO A 277 16.23 3.51 -6.55
C PRO A 277 17.32 2.51 -6.97
N GLY A 278 16.95 1.23 -6.96
CA GLY A 278 17.75 0.11 -7.43
C GLY A 278 17.21 -0.54 -8.69
N VAL A 279 18.10 -0.94 -9.58
CA VAL A 279 17.78 -1.81 -10.72
C VAL A 279 18.77 -2.95 -10.75
N ARG A 280 18.28 -4.17 -10.58
CA ARG A 280 19.06 -5.40 -10.75
C ARG A 280 18.69 -6.09 -12.05
N ALA A 281 19.67 -6.71 -12.70
CA ALA A 281 19.47 -7.49 -13.92
C ALA A 281 19.98 -8.91 -13.74
N GLY A 282 19.40 -9.84 -14.50
CA GLY A 282 19.72 -11.26 -14.43
C GLY A 282 18.83 -12.02 -13.44
N VAL A 283 17.68 -11.45 -13.07
CA VAL A 283 16.70 -12.11 -12.21
C VAL A 283 16.17 -13.34 -12.95
N ARG A 284 16.31 -14.52 -12.34
CA ARG A 284 15.86 -15.78 -12.94
C ARG A 284 14.52 -16.21 -12.35
N PRO A 285 13.65 -16.86 -13.16
CA PRO A 285 12.48 -17.53 -12.62
C PRO A 285 12.87 -18.49 -11.50
N GLY A 286 12.20 -18.36 -10.37
CA GLY A 286 12.44 -19.15 -9.15
C GLY A 286 13.56 -18.63 -8.24
N SER A 287 14.27 -17.54 -8.59
CA SER A 287 15.20 -16.90 -7.66
C SER A 287 14.46 -16.28 -6.46
N GLU A 288 15.18 -16.00 -5.36
CA GLU A 288 14.61 -15.29 -4.21
C GLU A 288 13.94 -13.99 -4.65
N TYR A 289 14.63 -13.21 -5.51
CA TYR A 289 14.08 -11.94 -5.95
C TYR A 289 12.82 -12.11 -6.79
N HIS A 290 12.74 -13.16 -7.63
CA HIS A 290 11.53 -13.45 -8.39
C HIS A 290 10.33 -13.80 -7.51
N LEU A 291 10.55 -14.45 -6.37
CA LEU A 291 9.46 -14.98 -5.51
C LEU A 291 9.15 -14.10 -4.29
N THR A 292 10.04 -13.18 -3.93
CA THR A 292 9.92 -12.37 -2.71
C THR A 292 9.55 -10.94 -3.05
N GLU A 293 8.47 -10.44 -2.45
CA GLU A 293 8.13 -9.03 -2.50
C GLU A 293 8.89 -8.26 -1.41
N TYR A 294 9.73 -7.31 -1.84
CA TYR A 294 10.58 -6.50 -0.94
C TYR A 294 9.90 -5.23 -0.42
N PHE A 295 8.85 -4.75 -1.10
CA PHE A 295 8.09 -3.56 -0.72
C PHE A 295 8.97 -2.31 -0.56
N GLY A 296 9.77 -2.01 -1.58
CA GLY A 296 10.71 -0.90 -1.59
C GLY A 296 11.26 -0.60 -2.98
N PRO A 297 12.19 0.36 -3.11
CA PRO A 297 12.51 1.01 -4.37
C PRO A 297 13.49 0.18 -5.21
N ILE A 298 13.11 -1.04 -5.59
CA ILE A 298 13.98 -1.98 -6.31
C ILE A 298 13.18 -2.62 -7.44
N LEU A 299 13.70 -2.52 -8.65
CA LEU A 299 13.21 -3.19 -9.85
C LEU A 299 14.17 -4.33 -10.26
N GLY A 300 13.61 -5.48 -10.61
CA GLY A 300 14.36 -6.59 -11.23
C GLY A 300 14.04 -6.76 -12.70
N SER A 301 15.05 -7.12 -13.49
CA SER A 301 14.94 -7.46 -14.91
C SER A 301 15.67 -8.74 -15.27
#